data_AF-A0A2T3AG58-F1
#
_entry.id   AF-A0A2T3AG58-F1
#
_cell.length_a   1.000
_cell.length_b   1.000
_cell.length_c   1.000
_cell.angle_alpha   90.00
_cell.angle_beta   90.00
_cell.angle_gamma   90.00
#
_symmetry.space_group_name_H-M   'P 1'
#
loop_
_entity.id
_entity.type
_entity.pdbx_description
1 polymer ?
#
loop_
_entity_poly.entity_id
_entity_poly.type
_entity_poly.pdbx_seq_one_letter_code
_entity_poly.pdbx_strand_id
1 'polypeptide(L)'
;MSRVGTGLARRGLDESAALRRCPSCLQRRTLTQTTGPRKSPLQPAGKELATHGGGARFYSQRSQQRPKFSSRLRMALGGSRTEWYFIPVGVGIGFLGLVQGYKVYSRENEQLEDGAQSESKPKKRPRVRPDGPWQVQVMSTLPLKALSRLWGRFNEIDIPYYLRPAGFKLYSWVFGVNLDEVSEPDLHVYPNLAAFFYRTLKPGARPLHPDPHVLLSPSDGKVLQYGQIQGGDIEQVKGMTYSIDALLGKNTPASSIRSGTSTPATENGVVPGQTDTTKDAEVVKQDEEFARVNGIRYSLPGLFSGSAMNKNSNKDSPSDQSTGASPTSISEVSADLALGERSWFELISKDHPTSLYYAVIYLAPGDYHRFHSPTNWVVERRRHFAGELYSVSPYLQRTLPGLFTLNERIVLLGRWRWGFFSYVPVGATNVGSIKINFDRELRTNSLTTDTAADRAAEEAAARGEQYTGFSEATYEMASPVLHGHALRRGEEMGGFQLGSTIVLVFEAPVGKKDEQGRHRGGWNWSVEKGAKVKMGQSLGWVDEQ
;
A
#
# COMPACT_ATOMS: atom_id res chain seq x y z
N MET A 1 -51.87 -37.15 16.88
CA MET A 1 -52.32 -37.89 18.10
C MET A 1 -51.27 -37.69 19.18
N SER A 2 -51.67 -37.62 20.45
CA SER A 2 -50.84 -37.40 21.67
C SER A 2 -50.13 -36.01 21.75
N ARG A 3 -50.46 -35.08 22.68
CA ARG A 3 -50.48 -35.09 24.18
C ARG A 3 -49.07 -35.06 24.80
N VAL A 4 -48.75 -34.36 25.92
CA VAL A 4 -49.36 -33.24 26.71
C VAL A 4 -48.29 -32.77 27.75
N GLY A 5 -48.37 -31.54 28.27
CA GLY A 5 -47.77 -31.11 29.57
C GLY A 5 -46.58 -30.14 29.44
N THR A 6 -46.61 -28.83 29.78
CA THR A 6 -47.11 -28.03 30.95
C THR A 6 -46.35 -28.23 32.27
N GLY A 7 -45.73 -27.15 32.77
CA GLY A 7 -45.12 -27.09 34.11
C GLY A 7 -44.58 -25.69 34.46
N LEU A 8 -45.45 -24.79 34.93
CA LEU A 8 -45.05 -23.51 35.55
C LEU A 8 -44.69 -23.72 37.04
N ALA A 9 -43.72 -22.97 37.55
CA ALA A 9 -43.71 -22.51 38.95
C ALA A 9 -42.91 -21.21 39.12
N ARG A 10 -43.48 -20.24 39.85
CA ARG A 10 -42.85 -18.97 40.27
C ARG A 10 -42.51 -19.00 41.77
N ARG A 11 -41.46 -18.27 42.17
CA ARG A 11 -41.18 -17.56 43.46
C ARG A 11 -39.64 -17.42 43.58
N GLY A 12 -39.02 -16.34 44.07
CA GLY A 12 -39.53 -15.05 44.56
C GLY A 12 -38.81 -14.63 45.86
N LEU A 13 -38.26 -13.39 45.88
CA LEU A 13 -37.80 -12.60 47.05
C LEU A 13 -36.41 -12.87 47.69
N ASP A 14 -35.49 -11.92 47.43
CA ASP A 14 -34.93 -10.91 48.36
C ASP A 14 -33.98 -11.20 49.56
N GLU A 15 -33.27 -10.10 49.92
CA GLU A 15 -32.51 -9.74 51.14
C GLU A 15 -31.08 -10.28 51.44
N SER A 16 -30.08 -9.44 51.09
CA SER A 16 -29.32 -8.58 52.03
C SER A 16 -28.74 -9.09 53.38
N ALA A 17 -27.40 -8.90 53.49
CA ALA A 17 -26.68 -8.20 54.58
C ALA A 17 -25.90 -8.92 55.72
N ALA A 18 -24.76 -8.28 56.05
CA ALA A 18 -24.15 -8.05 57.38
C ALA A 18 -23.17 -9.06 58.06
N LEU A 19 -21.87 -8.71 57.95
CA LEU A 19 -20.96 -8.29 59.05
C LEU A 19 -20.92 -9.03 60.42
N ARG A 20 -19.71 -9.48 60.80
CA ARG A 20 -18.88 -9.12 62.02
C ARG A 20 -17.55 -9.93 61.95
N ARG A 21 -16.33 -9.40 62.16
CA ARG A 21 -15.68 -8.76 63.36
C ARG A 21 -15.66 -9.73 64.58
N CYS A 22 -14.60 -9.90 65.39
CA CYS A 22 -13.34 -9.17 65.66
C CYS A 22 -12.44 -10.10 66.58
N PRO A 23 -11.48 -9.65 67.44
CA PRO A 23 -10.26 -8.84 67.22
C PRO A 23 -8.99 -9.31 68.01
N SER A 24 -7.92 -8.51 67.88
CA SER A 24 -7.05 -7.97 68.96
C SER A 24 -5.69 -8.59 69.35
N CYS A 25 -4.73 -7.64 69.50
CA CYS A 25 -3.55 -7.53 70.39
C CYS A 25 -2.20 -7.44 69.65
N LEU A 26 -1.31 -6.46 69.88
CA LEU A 26 -1.35 -5.10 70.48
C LEU A 26 -0.24 -4.30 69.73
N GLN A 27 -0.39 -3.01 69.34
CA GLN A 27 0.19 -1.80 69.99
C GLN A 27 1.65 -1.89 70.49
N ARG A 28 2.53 -0.86 70.59
CA ARG A 28 2.71 0.59 70.23
C ARG A 28 4.17 0.98 70.66
N ARG A 29 4.81 2.15 70.46
CA ARG A 29 4.53 3.47 69.84
C ARG A 29 5.86 4.19 69.45
N THR A 30 5.80 5.07 68.45
CA THR A 30 6.49 6.39 68.26
C THR A 30 7.69 6.88 69.10
N LEU A 31 8.61 7.60 68.40
CA LEU A 31 9.32 8.86 68.78
C LEU A 31 10.25 8.89 70.00
N THR A 32 11.53 9.26 69.78
CA THR A 32 12.11 10.58 70.16
C THR A 32 13.51 10.82 69.54
N GLN A 33 13.93 12.09 69.54
CA GLN A 33 15.27 12.56 69.16
C GLN A 33 16.30 12.35 70.30
N THR A 34 17.60 12.37 69.98
CA THR A 34 18.66 13.27 70.54
C THR A 34 20.04 12.64 70.81
N THR A 35 21.08 13.47 70.65
CA THR A 35 22.46 13.41 71.22
C THR A 35 23.39 12.21 70.95
N GLY A 36 24.60 12.51 70.45
CA GLY A 36 25.84 11.75 70.74
C GLY A 36 26.40 12.10 72.14
N PRO A 37 27.70 11.86 72.48
CA PRO A 37 28.85 11.67 71.59
C PRO A 37 29.85 10.55 71.99
N ARG A 38 30.97 10.47 71.24
CA ARG A 38 32.33 10.00 71.62
C ARG A 38 32.50 8.89 72.67
N LYS A 39 33.24 7.83 72.28
CA LYS A 39 34.50 7.44 72.95
C LYS A 39 35.43 6.63 72.02
N SER A 40 36.67 7.05 71.98
CA SER A 40 37.86 6.36 71.46
C SER A 40 38.78 6.01 72.66
N PRO A 41 40.03 5.57 72.46
CA PRO A 41 40.49 4.34 71.79
C PRO A 41 41.33 3.48 72.76
N LEU A 42 41.77 2.28 72.35
CA LEU A 42 42.90 1.59 72.98
C LEU A 42 43.85 0.99 71.94
N GLN A 43 45.12 1.44 72.00
CA GLN A 43 46.28 0.71 71.48
C GLN A 43 46.72 -0.36 72.49
N PRO A 44 47.73 -1.17 72.15
CA PRO A 44 48.93 -1.06 72.99
C PRO A 44 50.24 -0.88 72.20
N ALA A 45 51.20 -0.22 72.85
CA ALA A 45 52.63 -0.24 72.50
C ALA A 45 53.21 -1.67 72.65
N GLY A 46 54.36 -2.05 72.08
CA GLY A 46 55.45 -1.28 71.47
C GLY A 46 56.76 -1.48 72.25
N LYS A 47 57.88 -1.69 71.55
CA LYS A 47 59.27 -1.53 72.04
C LYS A 47 60.29 -1.63 70.90
N GLU A 48 61.32 -0.80 70.97
CA GLU A 48 62.41 -0.71 70.00
C GLU A 48 63.54 -1.70 70.31
N LEU A 49 64.34 -2.04 69.28
CA LEU A 49 65.80 -1.94 69.39
C LEU A 49 66.43 -1.75 67.99
N ALA A 50 67.52 -1.00 67.91
CA ALA A 50 68.20 -0.63 66.67
C ALA A 50 69.26 -1.63 66.21
N THR A 51 69.59 -1.65 64.91
CA THR A 51 70.97 -1.86 64.40
C THR A 51 71.08 -1.56 62.89
N HIS A 52 72.30 -1.21 62.44
CA HIS A 52 72.62 -0.90 61.05
C HIS A 52 72.74 -2.14 60.15
N GLY A 53 72.45 -2.00 58.85
CA GLY A 53 72.81 -2.95 57.81
C GLY A 53 72.39 -2.48 56.41
N GLY A 54 73.36 -2.30 55.50
CA GLY A 54 73.08 -1.88 54.11
C GLY A 54 72.66 -3.03 53.19
N GLY A 55 71.90 -2.72 52.14
CA GLY A 55 71.48 -3.70 51.12
C GLY A 55 70.98 -3.01 49.84
N ALA A 56 71.36 -3.54 48.68
CA ALA A 56 71.19 -2.87 47.39
C ALA A 56 69.74 -2.88 46.84
N ARG A 57 69.47 -1.95 45.92
CA ARG A 57 68.16 -1.73 45.29
C ARG A 57 67.81 -2.87 44.32
N PHE A 58 66.71 -3.58 44.56
CA PHE A 58 66.10 -4.44 43.54
C PHE A 58 65.28 -3.60 42.54
N TYR A 59 65.68 -3.61 41.27
CA TYR A 59 64.86 -3.09 40.18
C TYR A 59 63.70 -4.06 39.89
N SER A 60 62.48 -3.72 40.30
CA SER A 60 61.28 -4.39 39.79
C SER A 60 60.78 -3.67 38.52
N GLN A 61 60.96 -4.31 37.37
CA GLN A 61 60.35 -3.84 36.11
C GLN A 61 58.83 -4.05 36.16
N ARG A 62 58.10 -3.03 36.63
CA ARG A 62 56.64 -3.03 36.61
C ARG A 62 56.14 -2.61 35.22
N SER A 63 56.06 -3.58 34.30
CA SER A 63 55.50 -3.38 32.96
C SER A 63 54.02 -2.95 33.06
N GLN A 64 53.75 -1.67 32.79
CA GLN A 64 52.39 -1.16 32.73
C GLN A 64 51.69 -1.68 31.47
N GLN A 65 50.94 -2.78 31.59
CA GLN A 65 50.02 -3.21 30.54
C GLN A 65 48.97 -2.11 30.30
N ARG A 66 48.96 -1.54 29.10
CA ARG A 66 47.94 -0.58 28.67
C ARG A 66 46.58 -1.29 28.57
N PRO A 67 45.51 -0.80 29.22
CA PRO A 67 44.18 -1.42 29.14
C PRO A 67 43.56 -1.29 27.75
N LYS A 68 42.78 -2.29 27.35
CA LYS A 68 42.19 -2.41 26.00
C LYS A 68 41.26 -1.23 25.68
N PHE A 69 41.26 -0.78 24.42
CA PHE A 69 40.53 0.41 23.96
C PHE A 69 39.06 0.46 24.39
N SER A 70 38.35 -0.68 24.35
CA SER A 70 36.95 -0.80 24.79
C SER A 70 36.72 -0.43 26.26
N SER A 71 37.65 -0.75 27.17
CA SER A 71 37.56 -0.31 28.58
C SER A 71 37.75 1.19 28.74
N ARG A 72 38.63 1.81 27.92
CA ARG A 72 38.83 3.27 27.91
C ARG A 72 37.61 3.98 27.35
N LEU A 73 37.01 3.46 26.28
CA LEU A 73 35.76 3.96 25.70
C LEU A 73 34.59 3.84 26.69
N ARG A 74 34.47 2.72 27.41
CA ARG A 74 33.41 2.51 28.42
C ARG A 74 33.57 3.42 29.63
N MET A 75 34.80 3.69 30.08
CA MET A 75 35.07 4.70 31.11
C MET A 75 34.82 6.13 30.61
N ALA A 76 35.16 6.46 29.35
CA ALA A 76 34.90 7.77 28.77
C ALA A 76 33.40 8.06 28.64
N LEU A 77 32.62 7.08 28.15
CA LEU A 77 31.16 7.16 28.03
C LEU A 77 30.43 7.10 29.39
N GLY A 78 31.00 6.41 30.39
CA GLY A 78 30.47 6.38 31.76
C GLY A 78 30.85 7.62 32.60
N GLY A 79 31.89 8.34 32.20
CA GLY A 79 32.38 9.55 32.88
C GLY A 79 31.77 10.85 32.37
N SER A 80 31.24 10.88 31.14
CA SER A 80 30.47 12.01 30.63
C SER A 80 29.11 12.09 31.32
N ARG A 81 28.97 12.95 32.33
CA ARG A 81 27.65 13.41 32.77
C ARG A 81 26.99 14.12 31.59
N THR A 82 25.95 13.52 31.02
CA THR A 82 25.06 14.17 30.05
C THR A 82 24.22 15.21 30.77
N GLU A 83 24.76 16.42 30.90
CA GLU A 83 23.98 17.61 31.21
C GLU A 83 23.10 17.92 30.00
N TRP A 84 21.81 17.66 30.14
CA TRP A 84 20.81 18.02 29.15
C TRP A 84 20.57 19.53 29.21
N TYR A 85 21.42 20.29 28.50
CA TYR A 85 21.20 21.71 28.31
C TYR A 85 19.88 21.92 27.59
N PHE A 86 18.98 22.67 28.22
CA PHE A 86 17.74 23.12 27.60
C PHE A 86 18.10 24.06 26.45
N ILE A 87 18.08 23.55 25.22
CA ILE A 87 18.23 24.38 24.02
C ILE A 87 17.13 25.44 24.10
N PRO A 88 17.46 26.74 24.23
CA PRO A 88 16.43 27.75 24.43
C PRO A 88 15.44 27.68 23.27
N VAL A 89 14.14 27.70 23.56
CA VAL A 89 13.10 27.56 22.52
C VAL A 89 13.26 28.63 21.43
N GLY A 90 13.77 29.82 21.78
CA GLY A 90 14.15 30.88 20.84
C GLY A 90 15.28 30.53 19.86
N VAL A 91 16.21 29.62 20.20
CA VAL A 91 17.22 29.10 19.26
C VAL A 91 16.58 28.12 18.28
N GLY A 92 15.64 27.29 18.73
CA GLY A 92 14.86 26.40 17.85
C GLY A 92 13.94 27.17 16.90
N ILE A 93 13.20 28.15 17.43
CA ILE A 93 12.35 29.06 16.65
C ILE A 93 13.22 29.92 15.71
N GLY A 94 14.36 30.42 16.19
CA GLY A 94 15.32 31.17 15.40
C GLY A 94 15.88 30.35 14.23
N PHE A 95 16.29 29.11 14.49
CA PHE A 95 16.75 28.18 13.44
C PHE A 95 15.64 27.86 12.43
N LEU A 96 14.42 27.60 12.88
CA LEU A 96 13.27 27.39 11.98
C LEU A 96 12.98 28.65 11.15
N GLY A 97 13.01 29.83 11.77
CA GLY A 97 12.86 31.12 11.08
C GLY A 97 13.98 31.38 10.06
N LEU A 98 15.23 31.04 10.38
CA LEU A 98 16.38 31.20 9.49
C LEU A 98 16.31 30.21 8.32
N VAL A 99 15.98 28.93 8.57
CA VAL A 99 15.76 27.93 7.53
C VAL A 99 14.58 28.30 6.65
N GLN A 100 13.49 28.81 7.22
CA GLN A 100 12.31 29.22 6.48
C GLN A 100 12.55 30.52 5.69
N GLY A 101 13.29 31.48 6.25
CA GLY A 101 13.74 32.70 5.57
C GLY A 101 14.71 32.39 4.43
N TYR A 102 15.73 31.54 4.64
CA TYR A 102 16.64 31.09 3.59
C TYR A 102 15.90 30.36 2.46
N LYS A 103 14.86 29.59 2.80
CA LYS A 103 13.98 28.90 1.85
C LYS A 103 12.94 29.79 1.18
N VAL A 104 12.71 31.02 1.68
CA VAL A 104 11.94 32.07 1.00
C VAL A 104 12.87 32.87 0.08
N TYR A 105 14.00 33.34 0.59
CA TYR A 105 15.03 34.03 -0.19
C TYR A 105 15.52 33.20 -1.40
N SER A 106 15.75 31.89 -1.21
CA SER A 106 16.09 30.99 -2.31
C SER A 106 14.97 30.86 -3.36
N ARG A 107 13.68 31.01 -3.00
CA ARG A 107 12.58 31.02 -3.97
C ARG A 107 12.48 32.36 -4.70
N GLU A 108 12.80 33.44 -4.00
CA GLU A 108 12.77 34.80 -4.54
C GLU A 108 13.92 35.00 -5.54
N ASN A 109 15.11 34.48 -5.25
CA ASN A 109 16.20 34.39 -6.24
C ASN A 109 15.87 33.44 -7.40
N GLU A 110 15.28 32.25 -7.16
CA GLU A 110 14.77 31.40 -8.25
C GLU A 110 13.79 32.18 -9.15
N GLN A 111 12.86 32.95 -8.57
CA GLN A 111 11.88 33.77 -9.30
C GLN A 111 12.50 34.93 -10.10
N LEU A 112 13.66 35.44 -9.67
CA LEU A 112 14.39 36.50 -10.36
C LEU A 112 15.29 35.96 -11.49
N GLU A 113 15.81 34.74 -11.35
CA GLU A 113 16.61 34.06 -12.38
C GLU A 113 15.72 33.38 -13.46
N ASP A 114 14.56 32.82 -13.08
CA ASP A 114 13.58 32.19 -13.98
C ASP A 114 12.97 33.19 -15.01
N GLY A 115 13.17 34.50 -14.84
CA GLY A 115 12.62 35.53 -15.73
C GLY A 115 13.17 35.53 -17.17
N ALA A 116 14.24 34.78 -17.45
CA ALA A 116 14.90 34.75 -18.75
C ALA A 116 14.60 33.51 -19.63
N GLN A 117 14.14 32.38 -19.06
CA GLN A 117 13.75 31.18 -19.80
C GLN A 117 13.04 30.13 -18.89
N SER A 118 12.00 29.48 -19.43
CA SER A 118 11.33 28.24 -18.96
C SER A 118 10.16 28.32 -17.96
N GLU A 119 9.49 27.17 -17.75
CA GLU A 119 8.10 27.02 -17.26
C GLU A 119 7.86 27.46 -15.81
N SER A 120 6.80 28.22 -15.56
CA SER A 120 6.36 28.56 -14.19
C SER A 120 5.93 27.32 -13.38
N LYS A 121 6.33 27.27 -12.11
CA LYS A 121 5.97 26.20 -11.16
C LYS A 121 4.43 26.16 -10.98
N PRO A 122 3.75 25.02 -11.20
CA PRO A 122 2.28 24.96 -11.23
C PRO A 122 1.63 25.17 -9.85
N LYS A 123 0.38 25.61 -9.87
CA LYS A 123 -0.44 25.81 -8.67
C LYS A 123 -0.77 24.47 -8.01
N LYS A 124 -0.35 24.31 -6.75
CA LYS A 124 -0.58 23.08 -5.98
C LYS A 124 -2.07 22.80 -5.78
N ARG A 125 -2.47 21.56 -6.08
CA ARG A 125 -3.84 21.09 -5.88
C ARG A 125 -4.24 21.04 -4.38
N PRO A 126 -5.52 21.24 -4.04
CA PRO A 126 -6.00 21.08 -2.67
C PRO A 126 -5.82 19.63 -2.21
N ARG A 127 -5.20 19.43 -1.04
CA ARG A 127 -4.98 18.11 -0.45
C ARG A 127 -6.08 17.84 0.56
N VAL A 128 -6.81 16.73 0.38
CA VAL A 128 -7.84 16.29 1.34
C VAL A 128 -7.14 15.93 2.65
N ARG A 129 -7.45 16.68 3.71
CA ARG A 129 -6.99 16.36 5.07
C ARG A 129 -8.08 15.55 5.77
N PRO A 130 -7.76 14.37 6.33
CA PRO A 130 -8.74 13.61 7.10
C PRO A 130 -9.05 14.31 8.43
N ASP A 131 -10.32 14.60 8.65
CA ASP A 131 -10.83 15.01 9.96
C ASP A 131 -10.80 13.81 10.92
N GLY A 132 -10.40 14.03 12.18
CA GLY A 132 -10.27 12.95 13.15
C GLY A 132 -9.53 13.35 14.43
N PRO A 133 -9.16 12.36 15.26
CA PRO A 133 -8.40 12.57 16.49
C PRO A 133 -7.09 13.34 16.24
N TRP A 134 -6.59 14.04 17.27
CA TRP A 134 -5.38 14.87 17.16
C TRP A 134 -4.16 14.12 16.60
N GLN A 135 -4.05 12.80 16.81
CA GLN A 135 -3.02 11.95 16.23
C GLN A 135 -3.08 11.92 14.69
N VAL A 136 -4.29 11.84 14.12
CA VAL A 136 -4.53 11.87 12.66
C VAL A 136 -4.21 13.25 12.10
N GLN A 137 -4.59 14.31 12.82
CA GLN A 137 -4.24 15.69 12.45
C GLN A 137 -2.71 15.88 12.42
N VAL A 138 -1.98 15.45 13.45
CA VAL A 138 -0.51 15.49 13.48
C VAL A 138 0.10 14.69 12.32
N MET A 139 -0.40 13.48 12.05
CA MET A 139 0.09 12.69 10.91
C MET A 139 -0.15 13.36 9.55
N SER A 140 -1.26 14.09 9.38
CA SER A 140 -1.56 14.84 8.15
C SER A 140 -0.74 16.12 7.95
N THR A 141 -0.10 16.65 9.01
CA THR A 141 0.82 17.79 8.90
C THR A 141 2.28 17.37 8.67
N LEU A 142 2.63 16.12 8.97
CA LEU A 142 3.97 15.60 8.71
C LEU A 142 4.24 15.46 7.20
N PRO A 143 5.45 15.77 6.72
CA PRO A 143 5.81 15.62 5.30
C PRO A 143 6.12 14.15 4.96
N LEU A 144 5.12 13.26 5.06
CA LEU A 144 5.27 11.82 4.97
C LEU A 144 5.99 11.36 3.68
N LYS A 145 5.71 11.98 2.52
CA LYS A 145 6.44 11.69 1.27
C LYS A 145 7.92 12.07 1.32
N ALA A 146 8.29 13.12 2.04
CA ALA A 146 9.71 13.48 2.22
C ALA A 146 10.42 12.52 3.19
N LEU A 147 9.74 12.14 4.28
CA LEU A 147 10.23 11.12 5.22
C LEU A 147 10.40 9.76 4.53
N SER A 148 9.44 9.33 3.69
CA SER A 148 9.53 8.08 2.93
C SER A 148 10.70 8.09 1.93
N ARG A 149 10.97 9.23 1.27
CA ARG A 149 12.15 9.38 0.38
C ARG A 149 13.48 9.40 1.14
N LEU A 150 13.54 10.02 2.32
CA LEU A 150 14.73 9.96 3.19
C LEU A 150 14.96 8.54 3.71
N TRP A 151 13.89 7.82 4.07
CA TRP A 151 13.94 6.43 4.49
C TRP A 151 14.36 5.49 3.36
N GLY A 152 13.83 5.66 2.15
CA GLY A 152 14.30 4.96 0.94
C GLY A 152 15.79 5.13 0.73
N ARG A 153 16.27 6.39 0.68
CA ARG A 153 17.70 6.72 0.58
C ARG A 153 18.54 6.12 1.71
N PHE A 154 18.03 6.05 2.93
CA PHE A 154 18.72 5.41 4.06
C PHE A 154 18.85 3.89 3.87
N ASN A 155 17.82 3.23 3.34
CA ASN A 155 17.85 1.79 3.07
C ASN A 155 18.66 1.41 1.81
N GLU A 156 18.93 2.39 0.94
CA GLU A 156 19.85 2.29 -0.20
C GLU A 156 21.33 2.51 0.21
N ILE A 157 21.62 2.90 1.46
CA ILE A 157 23.01 3.04 1.94
C ILE A 157 23.66 1.65 2.04
N ASP A 158 24.76 1.48 1.32
CA ASP A 158 25.55 0.25 1.36
C ASP A 158 26.15 -0.01 2.74
N ILE A 159 25.76 -1.14 3.31
CA ILE A 159 26.24 -1.60 4.61
C ILE A 159 27.66 -2.16 4.42
N PRO A 160 28.65 -1.79 5.26
CA PRO A 160 30.00 -2.35 5.19
C PRO A 160 29.98 -3.88 5.22
N TYR A 161 30.78 -4.52 4.37
CA TYR A 161 30.72 -5.97 4.08
C TYR A 161 30.59 -6.85 5.34
N TYR A 162 31.40 -6.57 6.37
CA TYR A 162 31.44 -7.32 7.63
C TYR A 162 30.20 -7.13 8.53
N LEU A 163 29.47 -6.02 8.38
CA LEU A 163 28.27 -5.71 9.17
C LEU A 163 26.98 -6.27 8.53
N ARG A 164 27.00 -6.61 7.23
CA ARG A 164 25.83 -7.13 6.48
C ARG A 164 25.16 -8.32 7.18
N PRO A 165 25.86 -9.43 7.54
CA PRO A 165 25.19 -10.59 8.13
C PRO A 165 24.62 -10.29 9.51
N ALA A 166 25.27 -9.44 10.31
CA ALA A 166 24.78 -9.04 11.62
C ALA A 166 23.53 -8.16 11.50
N GLY A 167 23.54 -7.19 10.58
CA GLY A 167 22.41 -6.30 10.31
C GLY A 167 21.19 -7.06 9.78
N PHE A 168 21.37 -7.92 8.77
CA PHE A 168 20.26 -8.69 8.19
C PHE A 168 19.74 -9.79 9.13
N LYS A 169 20.59 -10.42 9.96
CA LYS A 169 20.11 -11.33 11.03
C LYS A 169 19.33 -10.58 12.12
N LEU A 170 19.79 -9.40 12.53
CA LEU A 170 19.05 -8.55 13.47
C LEU A 170 17.69 -8.14 12.89
N TYR A 171 17.65 -7.67 11.64
CA TYR A 171 16.39 -7.34 10.96
C TYR A 171 15.47 -8.55 10.88
N SER A 172 16.00 -9.71 10.49
CA SER A 172 15.22 -10.96 10.37
C SER A 172 14.65 -11.41 11.71
N TRP A 173 15.39 -11.22 12.80
CA TRP A 173 14.92 -11.48 14.16
C TRP A 173 13.83 -10.50 14.61
N VAL A 174 13.98 -9.19 14.34
CA VAL A 174 12.98 -8.16 14.71
C VAL A 174 11.66 -8.35 13.95
N PHE A 175 11.73 -8.67 12.65
CA PHE A 175 10.55 -8.71 11.77
C PHE A 175 10.04 -10.13 11.43
N GLY A 176 10.73 -11.18 11.90
CA GLY A 176 10.32 -12.57 11.68
C GLY A 176 10.54 -13.07 10.25
N VAL A 177 11.59 -12.60 9.57
CA VAL A 177 11.94 -13.05 8.20
C VAL A 177 12.45 -14.49 8.26
N ASN A 178 11.83 -15.39 7.49
CA ASN A 178 12.38 -16.74 7.29
C ASN A 178 13.55 -16.69 6.28
N LEU A 179 14.78 -16.84 6.76
CA LEU A 179 15.98 -16.85 5.94
C LEU A 179 16.13 -18.14 5.12
N ASP A 180 15.53 -19.26 5.55
CA ASP A 180 15.66 -20.55 4.86
C ASP A 180 14.90 -20.58 3.52
N GLU A 181 13.93 -19.70 3.34
CA GLU A 181 13.13 -19.56 2.12
C GLU A 181 13.77 -18.62 1.07
N VAL A 182 14.81 -17.85 1.45
CA VAL A 182 15.49 -16.88 0.59
C VAL A 182 16.37 -17.58 -0.43
N SER A 183 16.36 -17.10 -1.69
CA SER A 183 17.14 -17.65 -2.80
C SER A 183 18.64 -17.74 -2.51
N GLU A 184 19.24 -16.60 -2.18
CA GLU A 184 20.66 -16.47 -1.82
C GLU A 184 20.85 -16.66 -0.31
N PRO A 185 21.52 -17.74 0.13
CA PRO A 185 21.77 -17.98 1.55
C PRO A 185 22.87 -17.08 2.13
N ASP A 186 23.74 -16.51 1.28
CA ASP A 186 24.80 -15.61 1.71
C ASP A 186 24.31 -14.17 1.86
N LEU A 187 24.18 -13.75 3.12
CA LEU A 187 23.80 -12.40 3.51
C LEU A 187 24.82 -11.31 3.12
N HIS A 188 26.05 -11.66 2.73
CA HIS A 188 27.02 -10.69 2.23
C HIS A 188 26.69 -10.16 0.82
N VAL A 189 25.94 -10.93 0.01
CA VAL A 189 25.56 -10.58 -1.37
C VAL A 189 24.71 -9.31 -1.41
N TYR A 190 23.80 -9.14 -0.44
CA TYR A 190 22.92 -7.98 -0.37
C TYR A 190 23.71 -6.73 0.06
N PRO A 191 23.82 -5.67 -0.79
CA PRO A 191 24.63 -4.51 -0.47
C PRO A 191 24.02 -3.64 0.65
N ASN A 192 22.70 -3.53 0.68
CA ASN A 192 21.94 -2.62 1.55
C ASN A 192 20.57 -3.22 1.93
N LEU A 193 19.81 -2.52 2.78
CA LEU A 193 18.54 -3.04 3.29
C LEU A 193 17.44 -3.08 2.23
N ALA A 194 17.43 -2.16 1.27
CA ALA A 194 16.47 -2.18 0.16
C ALA A 194 16.63 -3.43 -0.72
N ALA A 195 17.88 -3.84 -1.00
CA ALA A 195 18.17 -5.07 -1.75
C ALA A 195 17.76 -6.34 -0.99
N PHE A 196 18.03 -6.42 0.32
CA PHE A 196 17.57 -7.54 1.17
C PHE A 196 16.04 -7.57 1.32
N PHE A 197 15.40 -6.40 1.36
CA PHE A 197 13.94 -6.29 1.41
C PHE A 197 13.29 -6.84 0.12
N TYR A 198 13.85 -6.49 -1.04
CA TYR A 198 13.39 -6.91 -2.38
C TYR A 198 13.95 -8.29 -2.83
N ARG A 199 14.41 -9.11 -1.87
CA ARG A 199 14.93 -10.47 -2.08
C ARG A 199 13.99 -11.36 -2.88
N THR A 200 14.56 -12.31 -3.62
CA THR A 200 13.83 -13.43 -4.23
C THR A 200 13.74 -14.62 -3.27
N LEU A 201 12.78 -15.51 -3.49
CA LEU A 201 12.66 -16.77 -2.75
C LEU A 201 13.23 -17.92 -3.59
N LYS A 202 13.54 -19.05 -2.93
CA LYS A 202 13.95 -20.29 -3.62
C LYS A 202 12.84 -20.77 -4.58
N PRO A 203 13.18 -21.31 -5.76
CA PRO A 203 12.22 -22.01 -6.61
C PRO A 203 11.47 -23.09 -5.81
N GLY A 204 10.14 -23.14 -5.95
CA GLY A 204 9.30 -24.08 -5.20
C GLY A 204 8.97 -23.68 -3.76
N ALA A 205 9.52 -22.60 -3.19
CA ALA A 205 9.19 -22.14 -1.83
C ALA A 205 7.73 -21.63 -1.70
N ARG A 206 7.05 -21.38 -2.83
CA ARG A 206 5.64 -20.99 -2.93
C ARG A 206 4.96 -21.85 -4.01
N PRO A 207 4.56 -23.09 -3.69
CA PRO A 207 3.80 -23.91 -4.62
C PRO A 207 2.42 -23.27 -4.86
N LEU A 208 2.00 -23.21 -6.12
CA LEU A 208 0.68 -22.72 -6.49
C LEU A 208 -0.39 -23.78 -6.20
N HIS A 209 -1.59 -23.36 -5.82
CA HIS A 209 -2.72 -24.29 -5.65
C HIS A 209 -3.05 -25.00 -6.98
N PRO A 210 -3.23 -26.33 -7.01
CA PRO A 210 -3.31 -27.09 -8.26
C PRO A 210 -4.61 -26.82 -9.05
N ASP A 211 -5.73 -26.62 -8.37
CA ASP A 211 -7.04 -26.34 -8.97
C ASP A 211 -7.02 -24.98 -9.71
N PRO A 212 -7.36 -24.91 -11.01
CA PRO A 212 -7.39 -23.65 -11.79
C PRO A 212 -8.54 -22.71 -11.41
N HIS A 213 -9.65 -23.20 -10.84
CA HIS A 213 -10.81 -22.38 -10.46
C HIS A 213 -10.56 -21.55 -9.18
N VAL A 214 -9.41 -21.75 -8.54
CA VAL A 214 -8.96 -21.06 -7.32
C VAL A 214 -8.17 -19.80 -7.65
N LEU A 215 -8.64 -18.66 -7.13
CA LEU A 215 -7.89 -17.40 -7.08
C LEU A 215 -6.81 -17.49 -6.01
N LEU A 216 -5.55 -17.25 -6.40
CA LEU A 216 -4.40 -17.34 -5.51
C LEU A 216 -4.20 -16.07 -4.68
N SER A 217 -3.55 -16.20 -3.53
CA SER A 217 -2.98 -15.05 -2.83
C SER A 217 -1.83 -14.49 -3.67
N PRO A 218 -1.85 -13.20 -4.06
CA PRO A 218 -0.84 -12.61 -4.92
C PRO A 218 0.47 -12.30 -4.18
N SER A 219 0.45 -12.23 -2.86
CA SER A 219 1.65 -12.05 -2.03
C SER A 219 1.55 -12.88 -0.75
N ASP A 220 2.65 -12.90 0.01
CA ASP A 220 2.57 -13.19 1.44
C ASP A 220 1.90 -12.01 2.16
N GLY A 221 1.22 -12.27 3.27
CA GLY A 221 0.68 -11.21 4.10
C GLY A 221 -0.45 -11.66 5.02
N LYS A 222 -1.26 -10.70 5.45
CA LYS A 222 -2.46 -10.90 6.27
C LYS A 222 -3.68 -10.39 5.54
N VAL A 223 -4.68 -11.26 5.35
CA VAL A 223 -6.01 -10.84 4.85
C VAL A 223 -6.65 -10.00 5.94
N LEU A 224 -6.88 -8.72 5.67
CA LEU A 224 -7.47 -7.81 6.65
C LEU A 224 -8.99 -7.80 6.57
N GLN A 225 -9.51 -7.78 5.35
CA GLN A 225 -10.92 -7.62 5.05
C GLN A 225 -11.18 -8.19 3.66
N TYR A 226 -12.36 -8.80 3.47
CA TYR A 226 -12.87 -9.24 2.19
C TYR A 226 -14.41 -9.23 2.25
N GLY A 227 -15.04 -9.30 1.09
CA GLY A 227 -16.49 -9.41 0.99
C GLY A 227 -17.02 -9.17 -0.43
N GLN A 228 -18.34 -9.11 -0.53
CA GLN A 228 -19.06 -8.62 -1.71
C GLN A 228 -19.22 -7.10 -1.60
N ILE A 229 -19.08 -6.38 -2.72
CA ILE A 229 -19.35 -4.95 -2.83
C ILE A 229 -20.86 -4.79 -3.11
N GLN A 230 -21.55 -4.01 -2.29
CA GLN A 230 -22.97 -3.71 -2.46
C GLN A 230 -23.15 -2.18 -2.44
N GLY A 231 -23.95 -1.63 -3.36
CA GLY A 231 -24.17 -0.18 -3.45
C GLY A 231 -22.97 0.66 -3.89
N GLY A 232 -21.88 0.05 -4.37
CA GLY A 232 -20.67 0.76 -4.80
C GLY A 232 -19.70 1.12 -3.68
N ASP A 233 -19.95 0.69 -2.44
CA ASP A 233 -19.08 0.96 -1.28
C ASP A 233 -18.31 -0.29 -0.83
N ILE A 234 -17.05 -0.08 -0.45
CA ILE A 234 -16.13 -1.09 0.07
C ILE A 234 -15.94 -0.85 1.57
N GLU A 235 -16.18 -1.86 2.41
CA GLU A 235 -15.90 -1.79 3.85
C GLU A 235 -14.38 -1.85 4.08
N GLN A 236 -13.81 -0.84 4.74
CA GLN A 236 -12.41 -0.81 5.16
C GLN A 236 -12.22 -1.59 6.47
N VAL A 237 -13.05 -1.25 7.44
CA VAL A 237 -13.14 -1.77 8.82
C VAL A 237 -14.59 -1.59 9.26
N LYS A 238 -15.07 -2.41 10.20
CA LYS A 238 -16.40 -2.29 10.83
C LYS A 238 -16.84 -0.83 11.04
N GLY A 239 -17.81 -0.38 10.24
CA GLY A 239 -18.39 0.97 10.32
C GLY A 239 -17.70 2.08 9.50
N MET A 240 -16.65 1.78 8.74
CA MET A 240 -16.02 2.71 7.81
C MET A 240 -15.95 2.13 6.40
N THR A 241 -16.57 2.82 5.44
CA THR A 241 -16.58 2.47 4.01
C THR A 241 -15.84 3.51 3.17
N TYR A 242 -15.54 3.15 1.92
CA TYR A 242 -15.14 4.08 0.87
C TYR A 242 -15.67 3.60 -0.48
N SER A 243 -16.03 4.53 -1.36
CA SER A 243 -16.57 4.20 -2.68
C SER A 243 -15.55 3.52 -3.59
N ILE A 244 -16.00 2.56 -4.40
CA ILE A 244 -15.23 1.92 -5.47
C ILE A 244 -14.71 2.95 -6.48
N ASP A 245 -15.50 3.97 -6.83
CA ASP A 245 -15.11 5.07 -7.72
C ASP A 245 -13.96 5.89 -7.14
N ALA A 246 -13.94 6.05 -5.80
CA ALA A 246 -12.86 6.74 -5.11
C ALA A 246 -11.58 5.90 -5.06
N LEU A 247 -11.68 4.56 -5.12
CA LEU A 247 -10.53 3.66 -5.20
C LEU A 247 -9.98 3.58 -6.64
N LEU A 248 -10.83 3.20 -7.59
CA LEU A 248 -10.45 2.87 -8.97
C LEU A 248 -10.42 4.09 -9.91
N GLY A 249 -11.01 5.21 -9.49
CA GLY A 249 -11.28 6.37 -10.33
C GLY A 249 -12.63 6.26 -11.02
N LYS A 250 -13.38 7.35 -11.05
CA LYS A 250 -14.62 7.46 -11.83
C LYS A 250 -14.37 7.09 -13.29
N ASN A 251 -15.37 6.50 -13.93
CA ASN A 251 -15.27 6.03 -15.31
C ASN A 251 -14.89 7.16 -16.29
N THR A 252 -13.61 7.21 -16.69
CA THR A 252 -13.29 7.46 -18.09
C THR A 252 -14.04 6.38 -18.88
N PRO A 253 -14.92 6.71 -19.84
CA PRO A 253 -15.62 5.69 -20.61
C PRO A 253 -14.59 4.74 -21.25
N ALA A 254 -14.84 3.43 -21.18
CA ALA A 254 -14.07 2.49 -21.95
C ALA A 254 -14.17 2.90 -23.43
N SER A 255 -13.05 2.91 -24.16
CA SER A 255 -13.10 2.90 -25.63
C SER A 255 -14.02 1.74 -26.01
N SER A 256 -15.17 2.06 -26.60
CA SER A 256 -16.17 1.07 -26.93
C SER A 256 -15.55 0.04 -27.86
N ILE A 257 -15.90 -1.23 -27.63
CA ILE A 257 -15.44 -2.38 -28.42
C ILE A 257 -15.45 -1.98 -29.89
N ARG A 258 -14.28 -1.97 -30.53
CA ARG A 258 -14.18 -1.80 -31.98
C ARG A 258 -14.86 -3.00 -32.61
N SER A 259 -16.14 -2.87 -32.92
CA SER A 259 -16.89 -3.85 -33.69
C SER A 259 -16.26 -3.93 -35.07
N GLY A 260 -15.36 -4.91 -35.24
CA GLY A 260 -14.69 -5.23 -36.49
C GLY A 260 -15.66 -5.86 -37.48
N THR A 261 -16.63 -5.08 -37.95
CA THR A 261 -17.50 -5.46 -39.07
C THR A 261 -16.99 -4.78 -40.32
N SER A 262 -15.95 -5.37 -40.93
CA SER A 262 -15.53 -5.03 -42.28
C SER A 262 -16.60 -5.49 -43.28
N THR A 263 -17.47 -4.58 -43.70
CA THR A 263 -18.36 -4.82 -44.84
C THR A 263 -17.63 -4.44 -46.13
N PRO A 264 -17.34 -5.37 -47.06
CA PRO A 264 -16.76 -5.02 -48.35
C PRO A 264 -17.86 -4.38 -49.22
N ALA A 265 -17.87 -3.05 -49.30
CA ALA A 265 -18.72 -2.33 -50.23
C ALA A 265 -18.13 -2.42 -51.64
N THR A 266 -18.67 -3.34 -52.44
CA THR A 266 -18.41 -3.50 -53.86
C THR A 266 -18.67 -2.22 -54.64
N GLU A 267 -18.04 -2.10 -55.82
CA GLU A 267 -18.31 -1.03 -56.79
C GLU A 267 -19.81 -0.89 -57.09
N ASN A 268 -20.32 0.34 -57.08
CA ASN A 268 -21.14 0.94 -58.14
C ASN A 268 -21.41 2.41 -57.84
N GLY A 269 -21.25 3.28 -58.84
CA GLY A 269 -21.41 4.73 -58.67
C GLY A 269 -22.86 5.20 -58.72
N VAL A 270 -23.24 6.11 -57.83
CA VAL A 270 -24.47 6.92 -57.92
C VAL A 270 -24.16 8.38 -57.57
N VAL A 271 -24.80 9.30 -58.27
CA VAL A 271 -24.62 10.77 -58.22
C VAL A 271 -25.24 11.37 -56.94
N PRO A 272 -24.66 12.43 -56.34
CA PRO A 272 -25.21 13.04 -55.12
C PRO A 272 -26.55 13.75 -55.35
N GLY A 273 -27.54 13.44 -54.51
CA GLY A 273 -28.85 14.09 -54.52
C GLY A 273 -29.54 14.06 -53.15
N GLN A 274 -29.71 15.25 -52.57
CA GLN A 274 -30.64 15.62 -51.48
C GLN A 274 -30.86 14.62 -50.33
N THR A 275 -30.23 14.88 -49.18
CA THR A 275 -30.66 14.37 -47.86
C THR A 275 -31.09 15.52 -46.93
N ASP A 276 -32.15 15.28 -46.15
CA ASP A 276 -32.73 16.24 -45.19
C ASP A 276 -31.75 16.59 -44.06
N THR A 277 -31.01 17.70 -44.21
CA THR A 277 -30.08 18.21 -43.17
C THR A 277 -30.77 18.58 -41.85
N THR A 278 -32.10 18.68 -41.83
CA THR A 278 -32.91 18.93 -40.64
C THR A 278 -33.09 17.71 -39.75
N LYS A 279 -33.29 16.51 -40.32
CA LYS A 279 -33.47 15.26 -39.56
C LYS A 279 -32.17 14.85 -38.89
N ASP A 280 -31.06 14.92 -39.62
CA ASP A 280 -29.73 14.59 -39.08
C ASP A 280 -29.37 15.51 -37.90
N ALA A 281 -29.73 16.80 -37.98
CA ALA A 281 -29.52 17.75 -36.90
C ALA A 281 -30.42 17.51 -35.66
N GLU A 282 -31.62 16.95 -35.83
CA GLU A 282 -32.50 16.58 -34.71
C GLU A 282 -32.04 15.29 -34.03
N VAL A 283 -31.61 14.28 -34.79
CA VAL A 283 -31.03 13.04 -34.25
C VAL A 283 -29.75 13.35 -33.46
N VAL A 284 -28.85 14.17 -34.02
CA VAL A 284 -27.63 14.63 -33.34
C VAL A 284 -27.94 15.31 -32.01
N LYS A 285 -28.97 16.16 -31.94
CA LYS A 285 -29.39 16.80 -30.67
C LYS A 285 -29.96 15.81 -29.67
N GLN A 286 -30.77 14.85 -30.10
CA GLN A 286 -31.32 13.83 -29.21
C GLN A 286 -30.20 12.96 -28.61
N ASP A 287 -29.18 12.61 -29.41
CA ASP A 287 -28.01 11.86 -28.95
C ASP A 287 -27.09 12.71 -28.03
N GLU A 288 -26.91 14.00 -28.29
CA GLU A 288 -26.21 14.92 -27.37
C GLU A 288 -26.95 15.07 -26.02
N GLU A 289 -28.28 15.19 -26.06
CA GLU A 289 -29.10 15.27 -24.85
C GLU A 289 -29.07 13.94 -24.06
N PHE A 290 -29.14 12.80 -24.74
CA PHE A 290 -28.96 11.48 -24.15
C PHE A 290 -27.58 11.31 -23.52
N ALA A 291 -26.51 11.72 -24.21
CA ALA A 291 -25.15 11.69 -23.70
C ALA A 291 -25.00 12.59 -22.45
N ARG A 292 -25.60 13.79 -22.48
CA ARG A 292 -25.62 14.72 -21.34
C ARG A 292 -26.39 14.17 -20.13
N VAL A 293 -27.54 13.52 -20.34
CA VAL A 293 -28.36 12.90 -19.28
C VAL A 293 -27.62 11.71 -18.64
N ASN A 294 -26.89 10.92 -19.42
CA ASN A 294 -26.13 9.77 -18.93
C ASN A 294 -24.69 10.11 -18.49
N GLY A 295 -24.28 11.38 -18.54
CA GLY A 295 -22.94 11.84 -18.15
C GLY A 295 -21.80 11.38 -19.08
N ILE A 296 -22.13 10.86 -20.25
CA ILE A 296 -21.16 10.40 -21.27
C ILE A 296 -20.69 11.63 -22.04
N ARG A 297 -19.40 11.97 -21.95
CA ARG A 297 -18.82 13.13 -22.65
C ARG A 297 -17.94 12.69 -23.81
N TYR A 298 -18.51 12.66 -25.01
CA TYR A 298 -17.78 12.76 -26.28
C TYR A 298 -18.51 13.73 -27.20
N SER A 299 -17.79 14.42 -28.09
CA SER A 299 -18.43 15.21 -29.15
C SER A 299 -18.71 14.30 -30.34
N LEU A 300 -19.96 14.25 -30.81
CA LEU A 300 -20.39 13.43 -31.95
C LEU A 300 -19.50 13.60 -33.21
N PRO A 301 -18.97 14.79 -33.54
CA PRO A 301 -18.01 14.93 -34.63
C PRO A 301 -16.79 14.00 -34.51
N GLY A 302 -16.28 13.75 -33.30
CA GLY A 302 -15.16 12.82 -33.07
C GLY A 302 -15.54 11.33 -33.15
N LEU A 303 -16.83 11.01 -33.07
CA LEU A 303 -17.34 9.64 -33.19
C LEU A 303 -17.54 9.24 -34.67
N PHE A 304 -17.99 10.18 -35.49
CA PHE A 304 -18.25 9.97 -36.93
C PHE A 304 -17.08 10.35 -37.84
N SER A 305 -16.19 11.26 -37.43
CA SER A 305 -14.92 11.48 -38.16
C SER A 305 -13.89 10.40 -37.83
N GLY A 306 -14.06 9.22 -38.43
CA GLY A 306 -13.02 8.18 -38.42
C GLY A 306 -11.66 8.77 -38.77
N SER A 307 -10.68 8.58 -37.89
CA SER A 307 -9.52 9.46 -37.67
C SER A 307 -8.93 10.16 -38.91
N ALA A 308 -9.50 11.32 -39.26
CA ALA A 308 -8.84 12.27 -40.13
C ALA A 308 -7.62 12.81 -39.37
N MET A 309 -6.43 12.48 -39.88
CA MET A 309 -5.13 12.51 -39.19
C MET A 309 -4.66 13.92 -38.79
N ASN A 310 -5.32 14.53 -37.80
CA ASN A 310 -5.05 15.89 -37.36
C ASN A 310 -3.88 15.91 -36.37
N LYS A 311 -2.68 16.18 -36.86
CA LYS A 311 -1.39 16.02 -36.13
C LYS A 311 -1.21 16.85 -34.85
N ASN A 312 -2.15 17.73 -34.49
CA ASN A 312 -1.99 18.70 -33.40
C ASN A 312 -2.96 18.56 -32.21
N SER A 313 -3.81 17.51 -32.14
CA SER A 313 -4.77 17.34 -31.03
C SER A 313 -4.55 16.10 -30.14
N ASN A 314 -3.51 15.31 -30.37
CA ASN A 314 -3.35 13.98 -29.75
C ASN A 314 -2.52 13.99 -28.45
N LYS A 315 -2.74 14.98 -27.56
CA LYS A 315 -2.00 15.14 -26.30
C LYS A 315 -2.73 14.58 -25.06
N ASP A 316 -4.04 14.36 -25.16
CA ASP A 316 -4.90 13.86 -24.07
C ASP A 316 -5.25 12.35 -24.17
N SER A 317 -4.84 11.66 -25.24
CA SER A 317 -4.97 10.20 -25.32
C SER A 317 -3.99 9.52 -24.36
N PRO A 318 -4.39 8.52 -23.54
CA PRO A 318 -3.48 7.78 -22.68
C PRO A 318 -2.29 7.23 -23.48
N SER A 319 -1.07 7.46 -23.00
CA SER A 319 0.11 6.87 -23.62
C SER A 319 0.14 5.37 -23.35
N ASP A 320 0.46 4.58 -24.37
CA ASP A 320 0.74 3.16 -24.17
C ASP A 320 2.12 3.01 -23.51
N GLN A 321 2.15 2.29 -22.39
CA GLN A 321 3.35 2.09 -21.57
C GLN A 321 3.75 0.62 -21.49
N SER A 322 3.25 -0.21 -22.40
CA SER A 322 3.40 -1.66 -22.38
C SER A 322 4.83 -2.11 -22.63
N THR A 323 5.19 -3.22 -22.00
CA THR A 323 6.22 -4.13 -22.53
C THR A 323 5.53 -5.35 -23.14
N GLY A 324 6.17 -5.98 -24.12
CA GLY A 324 5.61 -7.14 -24.80
C GLY A 324 5.37 -8.29 -23.83
N ALA A 325 4.17 -8.85 -23.82
CA ALA A 325 3.85 -10.02 -23.01
C ALA A 325 4.50 -11.29 -23.60
N SER A 326 4.79 -12.29 -22.76
CA SER A 326 5.31 -13.58 -23.24
C SER A 326 4.29 -14.26 -24.16
N PRO A 327 4.71 -14.86 -25.31
CA PRO A 327 3.80 -15.65 -26.15
C PRO A 327 3.09 -16.78 -25.40
N THR A 328 3.76 -17.39 -24.41
CA THR A 328 3.14 -18.39 -23.52
C THR A 328 2.05 -17.79 -22.65
N SER A 329 2.30 -16.61 -22.05
CA SER A 329 1.28 -15.90 -21.27
C SER A 329 0.09 -15.48 -22.11
N ILE A 330 0.30 -15.02 -23.35
CA ILE A 330 -0.78 -14.70 -24.28
C ILE A 330 -1.62 -15.94 -24.59
N SER A 331 -1.00 -17.07 -24.92
CA SER A 331 -1.71 -18.31 -25.28
C SER A 331 -2.53 -18.88 -24.11
N GLU A 332 -1.92 -19.01 -22.93
CA GLU A 332 -2.58 -19.57 -21.74
C GLU A 332 -3.73 -18.68 -21.23
N VAL A 333 -3.52 -17.35 -21.19
CA VAL A 333 -4.56 -16.41 -20.76
C VAL A 333 -5.67 -16.29 -21.80
N SER A 334 -5.36 -16.34 -23.10
CA SER A 334 -6.39 -16.37 -24.15
C SER A 334 -7.26 -17.61 -24.08
N ALA A 335 -6.68 -18.78 -23.78
CA ALA A 335 -7.43 -20.02 -23.61
C ALA A 335 -8.36 -19.96 -22.38
N ASP A 336 -7.89 -19.44 -21.25
CA ASP A 336 -8.71 -19.31 -20.03
C ASP A 336 -9.82 -18.26 -20.17
N LEU A 337 -9.57 -17.14 -20.86
CA LEU A 337 -10.60 -16.16 -21.17
C LEU A 337 -11.70 -16.73 -22.06
N ALA A 338 -11.36 -17.55 -23.06
CA ALA A 338 -12.33 -18.20 -23.93
C ALA A 338 -13.28 -19.16 -23.19
N LEU A 339 -12.88 -19.71 -22.04
CA LEU A 339 -13.75 -20.51 -21.15
C LEU A 339 -14.75 -19.65 -20.35
N GLY A 340 -14.67 -18.32 -20.45
CA GLY A 340 -15.55 -17.35 -19.81
C GLY A 340 -16.30 -16.44 -20.81
N GLU A 341 -15.98 -16.54 -22.10
CA GLU A 341 -16.70 -15.82 -23.15
C GLU A 341 -18.13 -16.31 -23.24
N ARG A 342 -19.07 -15.45 -22.84
CA ARG A 342 -20.50 -15.72 -22.95
C ARG A 342 -20.95 -15.58 -24.38
N SER A 343 -21.89 -16.44 -24.80
CA SER A 343 -22.54 -16.25 -26.10
C SER A 343 -23.32 -14.93 -26.10
N TRP A 344 -23.38 -14.24 -27.25
CA TRP A 344 -23.99 -12.90 -27.34
C TRP A 344 -25.43 -12.82 -26.81
N PHE A 345 -26.18 -13.92 -26.87
CA PHE A 345 -27.55 -14.02 -26.34
C PHE A 345 -27.61 -14.23 -24.81
N GLU A 346 -26.57 -14.77 -24.18
CA GLU A 346 -26.52 -14.93 -22.71
C GLU A 346 -26.39 -13.58 -21.99
N LEU A 347 -25.81 -12.56 -22.64
CA LEU A 347 -25.81 -11.18 -22.17
C LEU A 347 -27.22 -10.58 -22.05
N ILE A 348 -28.20 -11.15 -22.76
CA ILE A 348 -29.61 -10.77 -22.71
C ILE A 348 -30.35 -11.56 -21.61
N SER A 349 -29.88 -12.78 -21.31
CA SER A 349 -30.43 -13.64 -20.26
C SER A 349 -30.08 -13.11 -18.86
N LYS A 350 -31.05 -13.12 -17.93
CA LYS A 350 -30.83 -12.71 -16.53
C LYS A 350 -30.29 -13.85 -15.64
N ASP A 351 -30.01 -15.00 -16.22
CA ASP A 351 -29.88 -16.27 -15.49
C ASP A 351 -28.53 -16.47 -14.79
N HIS A 352 -27.54 -15.61 -15.09
CA HIS A 352 -26.17 -15.67 -14.58
C HIS A 352 -25.74 -14.33 -13.95
N PRO A 353 -26.29 -13.96 -12.77
CA PRO A 353 -25.88 -12.76 -12.06
C PRO A 353 -24.44 -12.90 -11.55
N THR A 354 -23.56 -12.04 -12.04
CA THR A 354 -22.25 -11.77 -11.44
C THR A 354 -22.35 -10.66 -10.39
N SER A 355 -21.37 -10.58 -9.52
CA SER A 355 -21.23 -9.48 -8.56
C SER A 355 -19.78 -9.14 -8.32
N LEU A 356 -19.55 -7.93 -7.80
CA LEU A 356 -18.23 -7.44 -7.44
C LEU A 356 -17.84 -7.92 -6.04
N TYR A 357 -16.63 -8.43 -5.92
CA TYR A 357 -16.00 -8.88 -4.69
C TYR A 357 -14.68 -8.14 -4.50
N TYR A 358 -14.19 -8.10 -3.26
CA TYR A 358 -12.90 -7.50 -2.94
C TYR A 358 -12.16 -8.26 -1.84
N ALA A 359 -10.83 -8.13 -1.84
CA ALA A 359 -9.96 -8.63 -0.79
C ALA A 359 -8.82 -7.62 -0.53
N VAL A 360 -8.55 -7.36 0.75
CA VAL A 360 -7.50 -6.45 1.22
C VAL A 360 -6.42 -7.26 1.93
N ILE A 361 -5.20 -7.25 1.39
CA ILE A 361 -4.06 -8.06 1.86
C ILE A 361 -2.95 -7.10 2.28
N TYR A 362 -2.55 -7.16 3.54
CA TYR A 362 -1.49 -6.31 4.10
C TYR A 362 -0.18 -7.07 4.23
N LEU A 363 0.91 -6.47 3.76
CA LEU A 363 2.26 -6.99 3.80
C LEU A 363 2.99 -6.35 5.00
N ALA A 364 3.32 -7.16 6.01
CA ALA A 364 4.13 -6.73 7.13
C ALA A 364 5.62 -6.72 6.74
N PRO A 365 6.49 -5.89 7.35
CA PRO A 365 7.88 -5.72 6.89
C PRO A 365 8.74 -6.99 6.79
N GLY A 366 8.40 -8.07 7.50
CA GLY A 366 9.10 -9.37 7.41
C GLY A 366 8.68 -10.23 6.20
N ASP A 367 7.52 -9.94 5.59
CA ASP A 367 6.92 -10.76 4.53
C ASP A 367 7.70 -10.66 3.20
N TYR A 368 7.28 -11.41 2.19
CA TYR A 368 7.76 -11.32 0.82
C TYR A 368 7.01 -10.22 0.06
N HIS A 369 7.75 -9.22 -0.44
CA HIS A 369 7.17 -7.96 -0.95
C HIS A 369 7.11 -7.84 -2.48
N ARG A 370 7.53 -8.87 -3.21
CA ARG A 370 7.15 -9.02 -4.61
C ARG A 370 5.74 -9.61 -4.66
N PHE A 371 4.99 -9.25 -5.67
CA PHE A 371 3.62 -9.68 -5.82
C PHE A 371 3.37 -10.21 -7.24
N HIS A 372 2.47 -11.19 -7.28
CA HIS A 372 2.27 -12.10 -8.38
C HIS A 372 0.82 -12.05 -8.85
N SER A 373 0.59 -12.42 -10.10
CA SER A 373 -0.76 -12.50 -10.63
C SER A 373 -1.56 -13.61 -9.91
N PRO A 374 -2.75 -13.31 -9.34
CA PRO A 374 -3.51 -14.29 -8.58
C PRO A 374 -4.29 -15.28 -9.47
N THR A 375 -4.43 -14.96 -10.76
CA THR A 375 -5.18 -15.73 -11.77
C THR A 375 -4.59 -15.46 -13.16
N ASN A 376 -5.12 -16.13 -14.19
CA ASN A 376 -4.95 -15.71 -15.58
C ASN A 376 -5.84 -14.50 -15.86
N TRP A 377 -5.26 -13.39 -16.32
CA TRP A 377 -6.01 -12.18 -16.69
C TRP A 377 -5.22 -11.27 -17.62
N VAL A 378 -5.92 -10.34 -18.25
CA VAL A 378 -5.34 -9.31 -19.13
C VAL A 378 -5.43 -7.96 -18.46
N VAL A 379 -4.29 -7.27 -18.34
CA VAL A 379 -4.22 -5.89 -17.87
C VAL A 379 -4.32 -4.95 -19.08
N GLU A 380 -5.40 -4.20 -19.18
CA GLU A 380 -5.67 -3.32 -20.32
C GLU A 380 -5.11 -1.92 -20.08
N ARG A 381 -5.27 -1.40 -18.85
CA ARG A 381 -4.89 -0.03 -18.48
C ARG A 381 -4.36 0.07 -17.06
N ARG A 382 -3.62 1.14 -16.81
CA ARG A 382 -3.18 1.59 -15.49
C ARG A 382 -3.69 3.00 -15.21
N ARG A 383 -4.17 3.23 -13.99
CA ARG A 383 -4.32 4.55 -13.38
C ARG A 383 -3.32 4.74 -12.25
N HIS A 384 -2.59 5.84 -12.21
CA HIS A 384 -1.69 6.20 -11.10
C HIS A 384 -2.27 7.40 -10.35
N PHE A 385 -2.62 7.18 -9.09
CA PHE A 385 -3.12 8.21 -8.19
C PHE A 385 -1.96 8.74 -7.36
N ALA A 386 -1.46 9.93 -7.70
CA ALA A 386 -0.46 10.61 -6.89
C ALA A 386 -1.10 11.12 -5.58
N GLY A 387 -1.03 10.32 -4.51
CA GLY A 387 -1.63 10.58 -3.20
C GLY A 387 -0.60 10.78 -2.07
N GLU A 388 -1.04 10.60 -0.83
CA GLU A 388 -0.20 10.62 0.38
C GLU A 388 0.49 9.27 0.65
N LEU A 389 1.26 9.19 1.73
CA LEU A 389 1.87 7.94 2.19
C LEU A 389 1.60 7.76 3.70
N TYR A 390 0.32 7.67 4.08
CA TYR A 390 -0.10 7.29 5.42
C TYR A 390 0.20 5.80 5.69
N SER A 391 0.43 5.43 6.94
CA SER A 391 0.78 4.05 7.29
C SER A 391 -0.47 3.17 7.23
N VAL A 392 -0.41 2.10 6.45
CA VAL A 392 -1.47 1.10 6.31
C VAL A 392 -1.51 0.09 7.47
N SER A 393 -0.96 0.45 8.63
CA SER A 393 -1.05 -0.40 9.84
C SER A 393 -2.52 -0.69 10.21
N PRO A 394 -2.83 -1.89 10.77
CA PRO A 394 -4.19 -2.21 11.22
C PRO A 394 -4.75 -1.28 12.30
N TYR A 395 -3.92 -0.45 12.94
CA TYR A 395 -4.37 0.62 13.84
C TYR A 395 -4.96 1.80 13.05
N LEU A 396 -4.20 2.37 12.10
CA LEU A 396 -4.65 3.53 11.34
C LEU A 396 -5.82 3.22 10.40
N GLN A 397 -5.91 1.98 9.90
CA GLN A 397 -7.09 1.51 9.16
C GLN A 397 -8.39 1.56 9.98
N ARG A 398 -8.32 1.60 11.31
CA ARG A 398 -9.48 1.73 12.21
C ARG A 398 -9.81 3.17 12.60
N THR A 399 -8.94 4.13 12.28
CA THR A 399 -9.08 5.53 12.71
C THR A 399 -9.14 6.54 11.57
N LEU A 400 -8.74 6.16 10.36
CA LEU A 400 -8.61 7.06 9.21
C LEU A 400 -9.51 6.53 8.06
N PRO A 401 -10.66 7.16 7.79
CA PRO A 401 -11.58 6.72 6.73
C PRO A 401 -10.99 7.02 5.36
N GLY A 402 -11.21 6.12 4.38
CA GLY A 402 -10.67 6.28 3.03
C GLY A 402 -9.13 6.21 2.95
N LEU A 403 -8.48 5.48 3.87
CA LEU A 403 -7.02 5.41 3.95
C LEU A 403 -6.37 5.00 2.60
N PHE A 404 -6.99 4.04 1.90
CA PHE A 404 -6.49 3.56 0.62
C PHE A 404 -6.76 4.53 -0.55
N THR A 405 -7.79 5.37 -0.46
CA THR A 405 -8.12 6.37 -1.49
C THR A 405 -7.31 7.65 -1.34
N LEU A 406 -6.85 7.96 -0.13
CA LEU A 406 -5.92 9.05 0.18
C LEU A 406 -4.47 8.71 -0.14
N ASN A 407 -4.06 7.44 -0.03
CA ASN A 407 -2.70 7.03 -0.32
C ASN A 407 -2.40 6.98 -1.83
N GLU A 408 -1.13 7.20 -2.16
CA GLU A 408 -0.56 6.94 -3.47
C GLU A 408 -0.71 5.46 -3.82
N ARG A 409 -1.32 5.19 -4.97
CA ARG A 409 -1.63 3.83 -5.42
C ARG A 409 -1.58 3.75 -6.94
N ILE A 410 -1.39 2.52 -7.39
CA ILE A 410 -1.57 2.13 -8.79
C ILE A 410 -2.86 1.32 -8.84
N VAL A 411 -3.68 1.55 -9.85
CA VAL A 411 -4.86 0.74 -10.15
C VAL A 411 -4.64 0.14 -11.52
N LEU A 412 -4.49 -1.18 -11.56
CA LEU A 412 -4.45 -1.94 -12.80
C LEU A 412 -5.89 -2.39 -13.10
N LEU A 413 -6.35 -2.19 -14.33
CA LEU A 413 -7.70 -2.47 -14.79
C LEU A 413 -7.64 -3.44 -15.97
N GLY A 414 -8.58 -4.38 -16.03
CA GLY A 414 -8.74 -5.28 -17.16
C GLY A 414 -9.76 -6.38 -16.88
N ARG A 415 -9.52 -7.57 -17.43
CA ARG A 415 -10.48 -8.68 -17.42
C ARG A 415 -9.85 -10.04 -17.16
N TRP A 416 -10.60 -10.88 -16.46
CA TRP A 416 -10.33 -12.31 -16.22
C TRP A 416 -11.53 -13.15 -16.68
N ARG A 417 -11.45 -14.48 -16.57
CA ARG A 417 -12.50 -15.41 -17.05
C ARG A 417 -13.93 -15.03 -16.62
N TRP A 418 -14.12 -14.41 -15.45
CA TRP A 418 -15.45 -14.10 -14.92
C TRP A 418 -15.95 -12.67 -15.17
N GLY A 419 -15.19 -11.84 -15.89
CA GLY A 419 -15.54 -10.46 -16.22
C GLY A 419 -14.47 -9.47 -15.78
N PHE A 420 -14.86 -8.40 -15.09
CA PHE A 420 -13.93 -7.36 -14.63
C PHE A 420 -12.91 -7.87 -13.59
N PHE A 421 -11.64 -7.46 -13.73
CA PHE A 421 -10.60 -7.67 -12.73
C PHE A 421 -9.75 -6.42 -12.51
N SER A 422 -9.50 -6.08 -11.25
CA SER A 422 -8.60 -5.00 -10.86
C SER A 422 -7.67 -5.39 -9.72
N TYR A 423 -6.43 -4.94 -9.88
CA TYR A 423 -5.33 -5.20 -8.97
C TYR A 423 -4.73 -3.86 -8.54
N VAL A 424 -4.79 -3.54 -7.23
CA VAL A 424 -4.47 -2.21 -6.70
C VAL A 424 -3.34 -2.27 -5.67
N PRO A 425 -2.07 -2.05 -6.08
CA PRO A 425 -0.97 -1.81 -5.17
C PRO A 425 -1.11 -0.45 -4.48
N VAL A 426 -1.25 -0.44 -3.15
CA VAL A 426 -1.37 0.78 -2.34
C VAL A 426 -0.07 1.02 -1.56
N GLY A 427 0.52 2.20 -1.75
CA GLY A 427 1.68 2.67 -1.01
C GLY A 427 1.34 3.03 0.43
N ALA A 428 2.37 3.17 1.26
CA ALA A 428 2.24 3.50 2.67
C ALA A 428 3.45 4.31 3.17
N THR A 429 3.42 4.76 4.42
CA THR A 429 4.61 5.35 5.06
C THR A 429 5.80 4.38 4.97
N ASN A 430 6.99 4.91 4.70
CA ASN A 430 8.24 4.19 4.48
C ASN A 430 8.33 3.40 3.17
N VAL A 431 7.28 3.30 2.34
CA VAL A 431 7.38 2.72 1.00
C VAL A 431 8.30 3.59 0.13
N GLY A 432 9.42 3.02 -0.33
CA GLY A 432 10.36 3.69 -1.23
C GLY A 432 9.71 3.95 -2.59
N SER A 433 9.23 2.88 -3.23
CA SER A 433 8.42 2.91 -4.45
C SER A 433 7.59 1.63 -4.61
N ILE A 434 6.65 1.66 -5.55
CA ILE A 434 5.96 0.49 -6.11
C ILE A 434 6.49 0.27 -7.53
N LYS A 435 6.90 -0.95 -7.84
CA LYS A 435 7.38 -1.36 -9.16
C LYS A 435 6.34 -2.26 -9.83
N ILE A 436 6.03 -1.97 -11.09
CA ILE A 436 5.34 -2.88 -12.02
C ILE A 436 6.39 -3.33 -13.04
N ASN A 437 6.55 -4.64 -13.23
CA ASN A 437 7.64 -5.18 -14.06
C ASN A 437 7.43 -4.92 -15.55
N PHE A 438 6.20 -4.73 -16.00
CA PHE A 438 5.83 -4.58 -17.41
C PHE A 438 5.49 -3.15 -17.86
N ASP A 439 5.71 -2.14 -17.01
CA ASP A 439 5.49 -0.72 -17.32
C ASP A 439 6.81 0.03 -17.46
N ARG A 440 6.96 0.84 -18.52
CA ARG A 440 8.23 1.50 -18.85
C ARG A 440 8.52 2.77 -18.04
N GLU A 441 7.49 3.56 -17.74
CA GLU A 441 7.65 4.95 -17.25
C GLU A 441 7.10 5.18 -15.84
N LEU A 442 6.37 4.22 -15.27
CA LEU A 442 5.79 4.32 -13.94
C LEU A 442 6.85 4.55 -12.85
N ARG A 443 6.76 5.72 -12.19
CA ARG A 443 7.60 6.11 -11.05
C ARG A 443 6.74 6.65 -9.92
N THR A 444 6.54 5.86 -8.88
CA THR A 444 5.82 6.30 -7.67
C THR A 444 6.72 7.08 -6.71
N ASN A 445 6.14 7.86 -5.80
CA ASN A 445 6.86 8.64 -4.76
C ASN A 445 7.91 9.60 -5.35
N SER A 446 7.74 10.01 -6.62
CA SER A 446 8.60 10.99 -7.28
C SER A 446 8.06 12.40 -7.11
N LEU A 447 8.97 13.38 -6.99
CA LEU A 447 8.61 14.80 -7.08
C LEU A 447 8.07 15.13 -8.48
N THR A 448 8.59 14.50 -9.53
CA THR A 448 8.15 14.75 -10.92
C THR A 448 6.69 14.36 -11.13
N THR A 449 6.22 13.28 -10.53
CA THR A 449 4.82 12.85 -10.62
C THR A 449 3.88 13.71 -9.78
N ASP A 450 4.33 14.19 -8.62
CA ASP A 450 3.55 15.17 -7.85
C ASP A 450 3.40 16.50 -8.63
N THR A 451 4.48 17.00 -9.25
CA THR A 451 4.44 18.23 -10.08
C THR A 451 3.62 18.04 -11.36
N ALA A 452 3.72 16.90 -12.04
CA ALA A 452 2.91 16.60 -13.21
C ALA A 452 1.41 16.52 -12.86
N ALA A 453 1.07 15.97 -11.68
CA ALA A 453 -0.31 15.92 -11.20
C ALA A 453 -0.85 17.29 -10.74
N ASP A 454 0.00 18.16 -10.16
CA ASP A 454 -0.36 19.56 -9.89
C ASP A 454 -0.62 20.32 -11.22
N ARG A 455 0.25 20.15 -12.23
CA ARG A 455 0.09 20.76 -13.57
C ARG A 455 -1.20 20.29 -14.26
N ALA A 456 -1.46 18.98 -14.29
CA ALA A 456 -2.68 18.44 -14.89
C ALA A 456 -3.97 18.91 -14.16
N ALA A 457 -3.89 19.17 -12.86
CA ALA A 457 -5.01 19.75 -12.11
C ALA A 457 -5.23 21.25 -12.44
N GLU A 458 -4.16 22.01 -12.66
CA GLU A 458 -4.22 23.40 -13.12
C GLU A 458 -4.73 23.52 -14.56
N GLU A 459 -4.27 22.64 -15.47
CA GLU A 459 -4.76 22.56 -16.84
C GLU A 459 -6.26 22.19 -16.90
N ALA A 460 -6.69 21.19 -16.12
CA ALA A 460 -8.12 20.85 -16.01
C ALA A 460 -8.95 22.03 -15.47
N ALA A 461 -8.46 22.71 -14.42
CA ALA A 461 -9.13 23.89 -13.88
C ALA A 461 -9.20 25.05 -14.89
N ALA A 462 -8.16 25.26 -15.70
CA ALA A 462 -8.15 26.24 -16.78
C ALA A 462 -9.15 25.90 -17.91
N ARG A 463 -9.43 24.61 -18.16
CA ARG A 463 -10.48 24.14 -19.07
C ARG A 463 -11.89 24.13 -18.43
N GLY A 464 -12.03 24.47 -17.14
CA GLY A 464 -13.29 24.38 -16.41
C GLY A 464 -13.73 22.94 -16.09
N GLU A 465 -12.81 21.99 -16.16
CA GLU A 465 -13.04 20.56 -15.93
C GLU A 465 -12.70 20.15 -14.49
N GLN A 466 -13.39 19.13 -13.98
CA GLN A 466 -13.01 18.52 -12.71
C GLN A 466 -11.79 17.60 -12.94
N TYR A 467 -10.68 17.89 -12.25
CA TYR A 467 -9.50 17.02 -12.26
C TYR A 467 -9.85 15.60 -11.81
N THR A 468 -9.48 14.60 -12.63
CA THR A 468 -9.81 13.18 -12.45
C THR A 468 -9.14 12.53 -11.24
N GLY A 469 -8.02 13.09 -10.76
CA GLY A 469 -7.27 12.57 -9.61
C GLY A 469 -6.15 11.58 -9.96
N PHE A 470 -6.01 11.19 -11.24
CA PHE A 470 -5.04 10.20 -11.71
C PHE A 470 -4.50 10.50 -13.10
N SER A 471 -3.34 9.93 -13.43
CA SER A 471 -2.87 9.77 -14.81
C SER A 471 -3.21 8.36 -15.31
N GLU A 472 -3.66 8.23 -16.56
CA GLU A 472 -4.00 6.94 -17.20
C GLU A 472 -2.94 6.57 -18.25
N ALA A 473 -2.64 5.29 -18.37
CA ALA A 473 -1.80 4.68 -19.40
C ALA A 473 -2.46 3.39 -19.91
N THR A 474 -2.28 3.08 -21.19
CA THR A 474 -2.79 1.87 -21.83
C THR A 474 -1.70 0.80 -21.97
N TYR A 475 -2.13 -0.44 -22.16
CA TYR A 475 -1.28 -1.58 -22.50
C TYR A 475 -1.75 -2.30 -23.78
N GLU A 476 -2.46 -1.59 -24.65
CA GLU A 476 -3.05 -2.12 -25.89
C GLU A 476 -2.01 -2.73 -26.84
N MET A 477 -0.78 -2.19 -26.86
CA MET A 477 0.32 -2.72 -27.65
C MET A 477 1.06 -3.92 -27.02
N ALA A 478 0.71 -4.34 -25.79
CA ALA A 478 1.37 -5.47 -25.12
C ALA A 478 1.10 -6.83 -25.80
N SER A 479 -0.07 -6.96 -26.45
CA SER A 479 -0.52 -8.13 -27.19
C SER A 479 -1.46 -7.71 -28.32
N PRO A 480 -1.19 -8.06 -29.59
CA PRO A 480 -2.05 -7.71 -30.72
C PRO A 480 -3.38 -8.45 -30.73
N VAL A 481 -3.51 -9.55 -29.97
CA VAL A 481 -4.73 -10.37 -29.87
C VAL A 481 -5.59 -9.92 -28.68
N LEU A 482 -4.97 -9.75 -27.51
CA LEU A 482 -5.69 -9.50 -26.26
C LEU A 482 -5.89 -8.00 -25.96
N HIS A 483 -5.18 -7.12 -26.67
CA HIS A 483 -5.18 -5.66 -26.46
C HIS A 483 -4.90 -5.25 -25.00
N GLY A 484 -3.98 -5.97 -24.37
CA GLY A 484 -3.55 -5.77 -22.99
C GLY A 484 -2.41 -6.72 -22.63
N HIS A 485 -1.75 -6.47 -21.50
CA HIS A 485 -0.64 -7.29 -21.02
C HIS A 485 -1.19 -8.55 -20.33
N ALA A 486 -0.92 -9.72 -20.91
CA ALA A 486 -1.38 -11.01 -20.40
C ALA A 486 -0.52 -11.49 -19.23
N LEU A 487 -1.13 -11.73 -18.06
CA LEU A 487 -0.47 -12.25 -16.86
C LEU A 487 -1.00 -13.64 -16.52
N ARG A 488 -0.10 -14.63 -16.43
CA ARG A 488 -0.44 -15.98 -15.99
C ARG A 488 -0.54 -16.07 -14.48
N ARG A 489 -1.39 -16.98 -14.00
CA ARG A 489 -1.52 -17.39 -12.61
C ARG A 489 -0.16 -17.74 -11.99
N GLY A 490 0.27 -16.96 -10.99
CA GLY A 490 1.57 -17.08 -10.30
C GLY A 490 2.73 -16.27 -10.91
N GLU A 491 2.55 -15.60 -12.05
CA GLU A 491 3.60 -14.80 -12.72
C GLU A 491 3.98 -13.55 -11.89
N GLU A 492 5.28 -13.22 -11.77
CA GLU A 492 5.76 -12.04 -11.02
C GLU A 492 5.46 -10.75 -11.78
N MET A 493 4.44 -10.02 -11.32
CA MET A 493 3.99 -8.78 -11.97
C MET A 493 4.65 -7.52 -11.42
N GLY A 494 5.22 -7.57 -10.21
CA GLY A 494 5.85 -6.39 -9.60
C GLY A 494 6.25 -6.60 -8.14
N GLY A 495 6.43 -5.49 -7.43
CA GLY A 495 6.75 -5.53 -6.00
C GLY A 495 6.81 -4.16 -5.35
N PHE A 496 6.88 -4.16 -4.02
CA PHE A 496 7.04 -2.97 -3.21
C PHE A 496 8.47 -2.88 -2.66
N GLN A 497 9.07 -1.70 -2.67
CA GLN A 497 10.39 -1.48 -2.08
C GLN A 497 10.37 -1.22 -0.57
N LEU A 498 9.18 -1.11 0.05
CA LEU A 498 8.93 -1.19 1.50
C LEU A 498 7.42 -1.49 1.76
N GLY A 499 7.04 -1.82 3.01
CA GLY A 499 5.76 -2.52 3.32
C GLY A 499 4.45 -1.79 3.00
N SER A 500 3.41 -2.54 2.61
CA SER A 500 2.31 -2.03 1.76
C SER A 500 0.99 -2.83 1.92
N THR A 501 -0.02 -2.47 1.11
CA THR A 501 -1.28 -3.21 0.99
C THR A 501 -1.61 -3.47 -0.49
N ILE A 502 -2.16 -4.64 -0.80
CA ILE A 502 -2.80 -4.95 -2.08
C ILE A 502 -4.31 -4.97 -1.85
N VAL A 503 -5.06 -4.30 -2.72
CA VAL A 503 -6.52 -4.46 -2.81
C VAL A 503 -6.84 -5.13 -4.15
N LEU A 504 -7.52 -6.28 -4.09
CA LEU A 504 -8.12 -6.93 -5.25
C LEU A 504 -9.58 -6.51 -5.33
N VAL A 505 -10.07 -6.20 -6.53
CA VAL A 505 -11.48 -5.93 -6.81
C VAL A 505 -11.84 -6.65 -8.10
N PHE A 506 -12.77 -7.61 -8.04
CA PHE A 506 -13.04 -8.52 -9.16
C PHE A 506 -14.50 -8.95 -9.23
N GLU A 507 -14.96 -9.22 -10.45
CA GLU A 507 -16.29 -9.74 -10.73
C GLU A 507 -16.27 -11.27 -10.69
N ALA A 508 -17.23 -11.90 -9.99
CA ALA A 508 -17.38 -13.36 -9.96
C ALA A 508 -18.87 -13.78 -9.93
N PRO A 509 -19.22 -15.02 -10.31
CA PRO A 509 -20.62 -15.48 -10.31
C PRO A 509 -21.21 -15.56 -8.90
N VAL A 510 -22.48 -15.19 -8.75
CA VAL A 510 -23.20 -15.29 -7.48
C VAL A 510 -23.88 -16.65 -7.36
N GLY A 511 -23.63 -17.34 -6.24
CA GLY A 511 -24.26 -18.63 -5.95
C GLY A 511 -25.78 -18.53 -5.79
N LYS A 512 -26.49 -19.46 -6.41
CA LYS A 512 -27.96 -19.59 -6.31
C LYS A 512 -28.31 -20.24 -4.96
N LYS A 513 -29.49 -19.95 -4.42
CA LYS A 513 -30.04 -20.65 -3.25
C LYS A 513 -30.97 -21.75 -3.72
N ASP A 514 -30.69 -22.99 -3.32
CA ASP A 514 -31.62 -24.12 -3.42
C ASP A 514 -32.93 -23.82 -2.68
N GLU A 515 -34.00 -24.53 -3.02
CA GLU A 515 -35.27 -24.57 -2.27
C GLU A 515 -35.09 -24.92 -0.78
N GLN A 516 -33.97 -25.55 -0.44
CA GLN A 516 -33.58 -25.93 0.92
C GLN A 516 -32.71 -24.88 1.63
N GLY A 517 -32.52 -23.69 1.04
CA GLY A 517 -31.73 -22.58 1.59
C GLY A 517 -30.21 -22.75 1.52
N ARG A 518 -29.71 -23.84 0.92
CA ARG A 518 -28.27 -24.08 0.68
C ARG A 518 -27.80 -23.23 -0.51
N HIS A 519 -26.61 -22.64 -0.40
CA HIS A 519 -25.97 -21.99 -1.56
C HIS A 519 -25.34 -23.06 -2.45
N ARG A 520 -25.52 -22.94 -3.77
CA ARG A 520 -24.83 -23.71 -4.82
C ARG A 520 -24.19 -22.79 -5.85
N GLY A 521 -23.04 -23.22 -6.37
CA GLY A 521 -22.25 -22.48 -7.33
C GLY A 521 -21.74 -21.12 -6.83
N GLY A 522 -21.02 -20.44 -7.69
CA GLY A 522 -20.53 -19.09 -7.50
C GLY A 522 -19.33 -18.95 -6.56
N TRP A 523 -19.04 -17.72 -6.17
CA TRP A 523 -17.83 -17.37 -5.43
C TRP A 523 -17.86 -17.80 -3.96
N ASN A 524 -16.84 -18.54 -3.55
CA ASN A 524 -16.62 -19.04 -2.19
C ASN A 524 -15.24 -18.60 -1.66
N TRP A 525 -15.16 -18.24 -0.37
CA TRP A 525 -13.93 -17.79 0.27
C TRP A 525 -13.23 -18.95 1.00
N SER A 526 -11.91 -19.11 0.80
CA SER A 526 -11.07 -20.07 1.54
C SER A 526 -10.37 -19.46 2.76
N VAL A 527 -10.52 -18.15 3.00
CA VAL A 527 -9.77 -17.39 4.01
C VAL A 527 -10.68 -16.72 5.02
N GLU A 528 -10.16 -16.52 6.23
CA GLU A 528 -10.84 -15.79 7.31
C GLU A 528 -10.24 -14.40 7.53
N LYS A 529 -11.02 -13.49 8.12
CA LYS A 529 -10.58 -12.12 8.41
C LYS A 529 -9.49 -12.13 9.48
N GLY A 530 -8.28 -11.75 9.09
CA GLY A 530 -7.08 -11.81 9.92
C GLY A 530 -6.23 -13.06 9.73
N ALA A 531 -6.58 -13.97 8.82
CA ALA A 531 -5.72 -15.08 8.44
C ALA A 531 -4.40 -14.59 7.82
N LYS A 532 -3.29 -15.28 8.11
CA LYS A 532 -2.05 -15.14 7.33
C LYS A 532 -2.13 -16.03 6.10
N VAL A 533 -1.72 -15.50 4.95
CA VAL A 533 -1.67 -16.19 3.66
C VAL A 533 -0.26 -16.07 3.09
N LYS A 534 0.17 -17.09 2.35
CA LYS A 534 1.39 -17.09 1.53
C LYS A 534 1.01 -16.98 0.06
N MET A 535 1.90 -16.39 -0.75
CA MET A 535 1.74 -16.34 -2.20
C MET A 535 1.48 -17.75 -2.76
N GLY A 536 0.48 -17.89 -3.64
CA GLY A 536 0.12 -19.18 -4.23
C GLY A 536 -0.86 -20.04 -3.43
N GLN A 537 -1.26 -19.65 -2.21
CA GLN A 537 -2.36 -20.30 -1.47
C GLN A 537 -3.74 -19.81 -1.97
N SER A 538 -4.80 -20.58 -1.70
CA SER A 538 -6.17 -20.17 -2.03
C SER A 538 -6.63 -18.92 -1.26
N LEU A 539 -7.17 -17.91 -1.94
CA LEU A 539 -8.04 -16.90 -1.34
C LEU A 539 -9.51 -17.32 -1.39
N GLY A 540 -9.90 -17.96 -2.48
CA GLY A 540 -11.27 -18.36 -2.78
C GLY A 540 -11.36 -19.00 -4.15
N TRP A 541 -12.53 -19.56 -4.47
CA TRP A 541 -12.78 -20.29 -5.71
C TRP A 541 -14.16 -19.98 -6.27
N VAL A 542 -14.33 -20.19 -7.57
CA VAL A 542 -15.65 -20.24 -8.20
C VAL A 542 -16.09 -21.70 -8.26
N ASP A 543 -17.25 -21.98 -7.70
CA ASP A 543 -17.94 -23.26 -7.88
C ASP A 543 -18.83 -23.17 -9.13
N GLU A 544 -18.65 -24.10 -10.06
CA GLU A 544 -19.36 -24.13 -11.35
C GLU A 544 -20.57 -25.10 -11.34
N GLN A 545 -20.88 -25.75 -10.19
CA GLN A 545 -21.86 -26.83 -10.06
C GLN A 545 -23.19 -26.45 -9.37
#